data_AF-A0A2R6EBZ1-F1
#
_entry.id   AF-A0A2R6EBZ1-F1
#
_cell.length_a   1.000
_cell.length_b   1.000
_cell.length_c   1.000
_cell.angle_alpha   90.00
_cell.angle_beta   90.00
_cell.angle_gamma   90.00
#
_symmetry.space_group_name_H-M   'P 1'
#
loop_
_entity.id
_entity.type
_entity.pdbx_description
1 polymer ?
#
loop_
_entity_poly.entity_id
_entity_poly.type
_entity_poly.pdbx_seq_one_letter_code
_entity_poly.pdbx_strand_id
1 'polypeptide(L)'
;MTEEADQATESGTEEPQAAFHAAIERSGSAVLTTEEVARHLDLSRERTQELLADLAASGRVVGRDVSQDPAVWYPAEWEAYVDRERFVVFPDRRQVVVDRPAQFTRAQLSQFARLEDANGREGYVYEIREADIWGSPYDDIEELLAT
;
A
#
# COMPACT_ATOMS: atom_id res chain seq x y z
N MET A 1 -24.03 39.62 -16.52
CA MET A 1 -23.50 39.54 -15.14
C MET A 1 -23.73 38.10 -14.73
N THR A 2 -23.04 37.10 -15.29
CA THR A 2 -21.59 36.95 -15.57
C THR A 2 -20.78 36.96 -14.30
N GLU A 3 -20.27 35.77 -13.98
CA GLU A 3 -19.16 35.34 -13.11
C GLU A 3 -19.58 33.90 -12.69
N GLU A 4 -19.36 32.82 -13.45
CA GLU A 4 -18.12 32.36 -14.10
C GLU A 4 -16.88 32.74 -13.28
N ALA A 5 -16.73 32.10 -12.12
CA ALA A 5 -15.43 31.78 -11.55
C ALA A 5 -15.13 30.33 -11.94
N ASP A 6 -14.71 30.13 -13.18
CA ASP A 6 -13.31 30.14 -13.61
C ASP A 6 -12.58 28.87 -13.19
N GLN A 7 -12.64 27.91 -14.10
CA GLN A 7 -11.76 26.76 -14.14
C GLN A 7 -10.35 27.25 -14.45
N ALA A 8 -9.55 27.52 -13.43
CA ALA A 8 -8.11 27.59 -13.57
C ALA A 8 -7.49 26.21 -13.26
N THR A 9 -7.71 25.28 -14.19
CA THR A 9 -6.81 24.14 -14.36
C THR A 9 -5.48 24.69 -14.84
N GLU A 10 -4.54 24.93 -13.93
CA GLU A 10 -3.13 25.18 -14.27
C GLU A 10 -2.47 23.87 -14.72
N SER A 11 -2.77 23.45 -15.94
CA SER A 11 -1.95 22.46 -16.65
C SER A 11 -0.71 23.17 -17.20
N GLY A 12 0.43 23.03 -16.51
CA GLY A 12 1.71 23.58 -16.97
C GLY A 12 2.97 22.94 -16.40
N THR A 13 2.85 22.06 -15.41
CA THR A 13 3.90 21.16 -14.93
C THR A 13 3.16 19.98 -14.31
N GLU A 14 3.40 18.75 -14.74
CA GLU A 14 2.85 17.57 -14.05
C GLU A 14 3.08 17.76 -12.55
N GLU A 15 2.05 17.56 -11.70
CA GLU A 15 2.23 17.66 -10.25
C GLU A 15 3.49 16.88 -9.87
N PRO A 16 4.45 17.43 -9.10
CA PRO A 16 5.76 16.81 -8.88
C PRO A 16 5.69 15.34 -8.43
N GLN A 17 4.63 14.99 -7.69
CA GLN A 17 4.32 13.62 -7.31
C GLN A 17 3.93 12.74 -8.52
N ALA A 18 3.03 13.22 -9.40
CA ALA A 18 2.64 12.51 -10.61
C ALA A 18 3.83 12.26 -11.54
N ALA A 19 4.73 13.24 -11.69
CA ALA A 19 5.97 13.08 -12.45
C ALA A 19 6.85 11.96 -11.85
N PHE A 20 7.01 11.94 -10.52
CA PHE A 20 7.75 10.87 -9.84
C PHE A 20 7.11 9.49 -10.03
N HIS A 21 5.77 9.38 -9.93
CA HIS A 21 5.07 8.12 -10.25
C HIS A 21 5.30 7.67 -11.69
N ALA A 22 5.25 8.60 -12.66
CA ALA A 22 5.54 8.29 -14.05
C ALA A 22 6.99 7.84 -14.26
N ALA A 23 7.96 8.34 -13.47
CA ALA A 23 9.33 7.84 -13.49
C ALA A 23 9.43 6.38 -12.99
N ILE A 24 8.73 6.06 -11.90
CA ILE A 24 8.63 4.68 -11.37
C ILE A 24 8.02 3.75 -12.41
N GLU A 25 6.88 4.12 -12.99
CA GLU A 25 6.21 3.29 -14.01
C GLU A 25 7.10 3.03 -15.22
N ARG A 26 7.82 4.06 -15.70
CA ARG A 26 8.76 3.94 -16.84
C ARG A 26 9.99 3.10 -16.51
N SER A 27 10.45 3.11 -15.26
CA SER A 27 11.61 2.32 -14.84
C SER A 27 11.31 0.82 -14.71
N GLY A 28 10.04 0.47 -14.43
CA GLY A 28 9.65 -0.89 -14.05
C GLY A 28 10.19 -1.33 -12.67
N SER A 29 10.81 -0.42 -11.92
CA SER A 29 11.33 -0.66 -10.57
C SER A 29 10.48 0.07 -9.53
N ALA A 30 10.29 -0.60 -8.40
CA ALA A 30 9.61 -0.09 -7.23
C ALA A 30 10.36 1.06 -6.53
N VAL A 31 11.67 1.13 -6.74
CA VAL A 31 12.56 2.04 -6.02
C VAL A 31 13.51 2.65 -7.02
N LEU A 32 13.79 3.95 -6.89
CA LEU A 32 14.70 4.66 -7.79
C LEU A 32 15.75 5.43 -7.03
N THR A 33 16.97 5.43 -7.56
CA THR A 33 18.03 6.35 -7.16
C THR A 33 17.75 7.76 -7.67
N THR A 34 18.37 8.76 -7.05
CA THR A 34 18.32 10.16 -7.54
C THR A 34 18.71 10.27 -9.03
N GLU A 35 19.65 9.45 -9.48
CA GLU A 35 20.15 9.45 -10.86
C GLU A 35 19.14 8.84 -11.84
N GLU A 36 18.42 7.81 -11.42
CA GLU A 36 17.33 7.23 -12.22
C GLU A 36 16.16 8.20 -12.35
N VAL A 37 15.79 8.90 -11.26
CA VAL A 37 14.76 9.94 -11.32
C VAL A 37 15.18 11.07 -12.26
N ALA A 38 16.43 11.56 -12.14
CA ALA A 38 16.96 12.59 -13.04
C ALA A 38 16.90 12.17 -14.51
N ARG A 39 17.25 10.92 -14.80
CA ARG A 39 17.22 10.34 -16.16
C ARG A 39 15.79 10.21 -16.69
N HIS A 40 14.84 9.78 -15.87
CA HIS A 40 13.46 9.56 -16.31
C HIS A 40 12.64 10.86 -16.45
N LEU A 41 13.05 11.92 -15.75
CA LEU A 41 12.40 13.23 -15.81
C LEU A 41 13.17 14.24 -16.68
N ASP A 42 14.31 13.84 -17.27
CA ASP A 42 15.20 14.72 -18.03
C ASP A 42 15.60 16.00 -17.26
N LEU A 43 15.87 15.85 -15.95
CA LEU A 43 16.24 16.94 -15.05
C LEU A 43 17.74 16.92 -14.70
N SER A 44 18.27 18.08 -14.31
CA SER A 44 19.61 18.12 -13.71
C SER A 44 19.60 17.46 -12.33
N ARG A 45 20.77 16.98 -11.89
CA ARG A 45 20.92 16.37 -10.56
C ARG A 45 20.50 17.32 -9.45
N GLU A 46 20.87 18.61 -9.52
CA GLU A 46 20.45 19.58 -8.50
C GLU A 46 18.92 19.73 -8.48
N ARG A 47 18.29 19.84 -9.65
CA ARG A 47 16.84 20.03 -9.74
C ARG A 47 16.07 18.81 -9.25
N THR A 48 16.59 17.61 -9.51
CA THR A 48 16.04 16.37 -8.98
C THR A 48 16.18 16.29 -7.46
N GLN A 49 17.30 16.72 -6.90
CA GLN A 49 17.49 16.76 -5.45
C GLN A 49 16.52 17.73 -4.77
N GLU A 50 16.31 18.91 -5.34
CA GLU A 50 15.31 19.87 -4.86
C GLU A 50 13.90 19.26 -4.88
N LEU A 51 13.51 18.66 -6.02
CA LEU A 51 12.20 18.02 -6.19
C LEU A 51 11.98 16.90 -5.15
N LEU A 52 12.97 16.04 -4.95
CA LEU A 52 12.87 14.93 -4.00
C LEU A 52 12.86 15.43 -2.55
N ALA A 53 13.61 16.49 -2.24
CA ALA A 53 13.58 17.12 -0.93
C ALA A 53 12.20 17.75 -0.63
N ASP A 54 11.59 18.44 -1.60
CA ASP A 54 10.26 19.03 -1.46
C ASP A 54 9.17 17.96 -1.29
N LEU A 55 9.26 16.86 -2.06
CA LEU A 55 8.37 15.71 -1.93
C LEU A 55 8.55 14.97 -0.60
N ALA A 56 9.77 14.87 -0.09
CA ALA A 56 10.03 14.29 1.22
C ALA A 56 9.52 15.17 2.35
N ALA A 57 9.72 16.50 2.26
CA ALA A 57 9.23 17.46 3.25
C ALA A 57 7.70 17.47 3.32
N SER A 58 7.02 17.21 2.20
CA SER A 58 5.55 17.07 2.14
C SER A 58 5.05 15.65 2.45
N GLY A 59 5.95 14.71 2.77
CA GLY A 59 5.60 13.33 3.15
C GLY A 59 5.05 12.47 1.99
N ARG A 60 5.37 12.83 0.74
CA ARG A 60 4.90 12.11 -0.46
C ARG A 60 5.89 11.07 -0.95
N VAL A 61 7.17 11.26 -0.66
CA VAL A 61 8.26 10.33 -1.03
C VAL A 61 9.13 10.12 0.19
N VAL A 62 9.67 8.90 0.34
CA VAL A 62 10.65 8.56 1.37
C VAL A 62 11.98 8.27 0.71
N GLY A 63 13.04 8.87 1.23
CA GLY A 63 14.42 8.59 0.87
C GLY A 63 15.08 7.69 1.91
N ARG A 64 15.75 6.63 1.47
CA ARG A 64 16.51 5.72 2.35
C ARG A 64 17.95 5.65 1.91
N ASP A 65 18.84 6.00 2.84
CA ASP A 65 20.27 5.78 2.69
C ASP A 65 20.56 4.28 2.78
N VAL A 66 21.25 3.75 1.77
CA VAL A 66 21.67 2.36 1.71
C VAL A 66 23.17 2.33 1.81
N SER A 67 23.70 1.43 2.64
CA SER A 67 25.12 1.34 3.02
C SER A 67 26.10 1.11 1.85
N GLN A 68 25.62 1.07 0.61
CA GLN A 68 26.40 0.87 -0.61
C GLN A 68 26.32 2.02 -1.63
N ASP A 69 25.51 3.08 -1.38
CA ASP A 69 25.30 4.25 -2.27
C ASP A 69 24.70 3.87 -3.67
N PRO A 70 23.73 4.61 -4.27
CA PRO A 70 23.06 5.86 -3.88
C PRO A 70 21.80 5.68 -3.01
N ALA A 71 21.39 6.76 -2.33
CA ALA A 71 20.08 6.84 -1.66
C ALA A 71 18.93 6.50 -2.63
N VAL A 72 18.01 5.66 -2.16
CA VAL A 72 16.85 5.18 -2.93
C VAL A 72 15.58 5.88 -2.46
N TRP A 73 14.69 6.14 -3.41
CA TRP A 73 13.47 6.91 -3.24
C TRP A 73 12.27 6.06 -3.67
N TYR A 74 11.19 6.13 -2.89
CA TYR A 74 9.93 5.44 -3.16
C TYR A 74 8.74 6.24 -2.61
N PRO A 75 7.53 6.05 -3.14
CA PRO A 75 6.35 6.77 -2.67
C PRO A 75 6.05 6.42 -1.21
N ALA A 76 5.71 7.42 -0.40
CA ALA A 76 5.48 7.23 1.02
C ALA A 76 4.29 6.31 1.31
N GLU A 77 3.27 6.31 0.45
CA GLU A 77 2.12 5.43 0.61
C GLU A 77 2.49 3.93 0.49
N TRP A 78 3.69 3.61 -0.02
CA TRP A 78 4.15 2.23 -0.08
C TRP A 78 4.63 1.71 1.26
N GLU A 79 5.12 2.54 2.17
CA GLU A 79 5.35 2.11 3.56
C GLU A 79 4.04 1.64 4.19
N ALA A 80 2.95 2.36 3.92
CA ALA A 80 1.63 1.97 4.38
C ALA A 80 1.13 0.65 3.75
N TYR A 81 1.51 0.34 2.51
CA TYR A 81 1.19 -0.94 1.87
C TYR A 81 2.10 -2.09 2.30
N VAL A 82 3.33 -1.80 2.72
CA VAL A 82 4.23 -2.82 3.26
C VAL A 82 3.66 -3.33 4.56
N ASP A 83 3.16 -2.51 5.47
CA ASP A 83 2.62 -2.99 6.77
C ASP A 83 1.13 -3.38 6.76
N ARG A 84 0.47 -3.31 5.61
CA ARG A 84 -0.95 -3.66 5.52
C ARG A 84 -1.18 -5.17 5.52
N GLU A 85 -2.18 -5.59 6.29
CA GLU A 85 -2.74 -6.93 6.27
C GLU A 85 -3.36 -7.25 4.90
N ARG A 86 -3.01 -8.40 4.32
CA ARG A 86 -3.58 -8.83 3.01
C ARG A 86 -4.39 -10.10 3.21
N PHE A 87 -5.57 -10.14 2.60
CA PHE A 87 -6.49 -11.28 2.67
C PHE A 87 -6.70 -11.87 1.28
N VAL A 88 -6.67 -13.20 1.20
CA VAL A 88 -7.10 -13.96 0.03
C VAL A 88 -8.11 -15.00 0.50
N VAL A 89 -9.33 -14.91 -0.02
CA VAL A 89 -10.41 -15.84 0.31
C VAL A 89 -10.52 -16.90 -0.78
N PHE A 90 -10.65 -18.16 -0.38
CA PHE A 90 -10.88 -19.32 -1.24
C PHE A 90 -12.23 -19.95 -0.89
N PRO A 91 -13.34 -19.47 -1.48
CA PRO A 91 -14.69 -19.90 -1.11
C PRO A 91 -14.90 -21.41 -1.25
N ASP A 92 -14.42 -21.99 -2.35
CA ASP A 92 -14.58 -23.43 -2.65
C ASP A 92 -13.93 -24.34 -1.60
N ARG A 93 -12.92 -23.82 -0.88
CA ARG A 93 -12.20 -24.54 0.18
C ARG A 93 -12.59 -24.07 1.58
N ARG A 94 -13.45 -23.05 1.68
CA ARG A 94 -13.78 -22.36 2.93
C ARG A 94 -12.53 -21.88 3.67
N GLN A 95 -11.54 -21.37 2.93
CA GLN A 95 -10.26 -20.94 3.49
C GLN A 95 -10.05 -19.44 3.34
N VAL A 96 -9.41 -18.84 4.34
CA VAL A 96 -8.94 -17.44 4.31
C VAL A 96 -7.45 -17.45 4.60
N VAL A 97 -6.66 -16.95 3.66
CA VAL A 97 -5.21 -16.79 3.80
C VAL A 97 -4.94 -15.33 4.14
N VAL A 98 -4.19 -15.09 5.21
CA VAL A 98 -3.87 -13.74 5.68
C VAL A 98 -2.37 -13.56 5.83
N ASP A 99 -1.82 -12.53 5.19
CA ASP A 99 -0.45 -12.09 5.36
C ASP A 99 -0.37 -11.03 6.47
N ARG A 100 0.48 -11.29 7.46
CA ARG A 100 0.76 -10.43 8.61
C ARG A 100 -0.48 -9.92 9.36
N PRO A 101 -1.40 -10.80 9.77
CA PRO A 101 -2.59 -10.36 10.51
C PRO A 101 -2.22 -9.73 11.84
N ALA A 102 -2.78 -8.55 12.11
CA ALA A 102 -2.75 -7.89 13.40
C ALA A 102 -3.49 -8.73 14.45
N GLN A 103 -3.19 -8.49 15.73
CA GLN A 103 -3.81 -9.25 16.83
C GLN A 103 -5.34 -9.16 16.82
N PHE A 104 -5.89 -7.99 16.47
CA PHE A 104 -7.32 -7.79 16.33
C PHE A 104 -7.92 -8.71 15.25
N THR A 105 -7.34 -8.72 14.05
CA THR A 105 -7.74 -9.60 12.95
C THR A 105 -7.66 -11.07 13.33
N ARG A 106 -6.58 -11.50 14.00
CA ARG A 106 -6.45 -12.87 14.50
C ARG A 106 -7.57 -13.22 15.48
N ALA A 107 -7.91 -12.29 16.37
CA ALA A 107 -9.00 -12.45 17.33
C ALA A 107 -10.37 -12.52 16.63
N GLN A 108 -10.62 -11.69 15.62
CA GLN A 108 -11.86 -11.74 14.82
C GLN A 108 -11.98 -13.07 14.07
N LEU A 109 -10.96 -13.46 13.31
CA LEU A 109 -10.98 -14.71 12.54
C LEU A 109 -11.15 -15.95 13.42
N SER A 110 -10.56 -15.95 14.61
CA SER A 110 -10.69 -17.09 15.54
C SER A 110 -12.11 -17.28 16.09
N GLN A 111 -13.03 -16.32 15.88
CA GLN A 111 -14.44 -16.45 16.31
C GLN A 111 -15.26 -17.34 15.36
N PHE A 112 -14.90 -17.37 14.07
CA PHE A 112 -15.68 -18.06 13.04
C PHE A 112 -14.82 -18.94 12.10
N ALA A 113 -13.52 -19.03 12.34
CA ALA A 113 -12.61 -19.85 11.56
C ALA A 113 -11.48 -20.43 12.43
N ARG A 114 -11.09 -21.67 12.16
CA ARG A 114 -10.00 -22.34 12.85
C ARG A 114 -8.68 -22.07 12.14
N LEU A 115 -7.63 -21.72 12.88
CA LEU A 115 -6.27 -21.69 12.33
C LEU A 115 -5.84 -23.11 11.91
N GLU A 116 -5.64 -23.31 10.62
CA GLU A 116 -5.20 -24.56 10.02
C GLU A 116 -3.67 -24.67 9.95
N ASP A 117 -3.02 -23.62 9.45
CA ASP A 117 -1.57 -23.60 9.25
C ASP A 117 -0.98 -22.18 9.38
N ALA A 118 0.31 -22.10 9.69
CA ALA A 118 1.09 -20.88 9.65
C ALA A 118 2.48 -21.15 9.05
N ASN A 119 2.89 -20.36 8.06
CA ASN A 119 4.14 -20.58 7.32
C ASN A 119 5.43 -20.16 8.08
N GLY A 120 5.30 -19.75 9.34
CA GLY A 120 6.41 -19.24 10.17
C GLY A 120 6.96 -17.86 9.77
N ARG A 121 6.38 -17.23 8.74
CA ARG A 121 6.70 -15.88 8.23
C ARG A 121 5.43 -15.03 8.20
N GLU A 122 4.65 -15.14 9.25
CA GLU A 122 3.44 -14.33 9.47
C GLU A 122 2.33 -14.54 8.43
N GLY A 123 2.38 -15.60 7.62
CA GLY A 123 1.27 -16.04 6.78
C GLY A 123 0.45 -17.12 7.49
N TYR A 124 -0.88 -16.90 7.57
CA TYR A 124 -1.81 -17.78 8.29
C TYR A 124 -2.91 -18.28 7.36
N VAL A 125 -3.28 -19.54 7.49
CA VAL A 125 -4.40 -20.17 6.78
C VAL A 125 -5.47 -20.51 7.79
N TYR A 126 -6.64 -19.88 7.65
CA TYR A 126 -7.82 -20.16 8.44
C TYR A 126 -8.81 -20.99 7.62
N GLU A 127 -9.43 -21.98 8.24
CA GLU A 127 -10.47 -22.83 7.64
C GLU A 127 -11.79 -22.58 8.39
N ILE A 128 -12.84 -22.23 7.65
CA ILE A 128 -14.20 -22.10 8.17
C ILE A 128 -14.87 -23.47 8.07
N ARG A 129 -15.22 -24.05 9.22
CA ARG A 129 -15.96 -25.31 9.28
C ARG A 129 -17.44 -25.05 9.52
N GLU A 130 -18.27 -26.02 9.16
CA GLU A 130 -19.72 -25.95 9.45
C GLU A 130 -20.00 -25.76 10.95
N ALA A 131 -19.20 -26.38 11.82
CA ALA A 131 -19.31 -26.20 13.27
C ALA A 131 -19.00 -24.77 13.73
N ASP A 132 -18.15 -24.04 13.00
CA ASP A 132 -17.78 -22.66 13.32
C ASP A 132 -18.91 -21.68 12.95
N ILE A 133 -19.71 -22.02 11.93
CA ILE A 133 -20.92 -21.26 11.57
C ILE A 133 -21.97 -21.37 12.68
N TRP A 134 -22.16 -22.57 13.26
CA TRP A 134 -23.12 -22.80 14.34
C TRP A 134 -22.67 -22.24 15.70
N GLY A 135 -21.38 -21.94 15.86
CA GLY A 135 -20.80 -21.33 17.07
C GLY A 135 -20.53 -19.82 16.95
N SER A 136 -20.89 -19.21 15.81
CA SER A 136 -20.71 -17.78 15.56
C SER A 136 -21.46 -16.95 16.62
N PRO A 137 -20.85 -15.87 17.17
CA PRO A 137 -21.54 -14.95 18.08
C PRO A 137 -22.55 -14.04 17.36
N TYR A 138 -22.59 -14.10 16.03
CA TYR A 138 -23.50 -13.34 15.18
C TYR A 138 -24.64 -14.24 14.70
N ASP A 139 -25.87 -13.72 14.74
CA ASP A 139 -27.08 -14.45 14.35
C ASP A 139 -27.32 -14.40 12.82
N ASP A 140 -26.75 -13.40 12.13
CA ASP A 140 -26.86 -13.22 10.68
C ASP A 140 -25.63 -12.54 10.04
N ILE A 141 -25.60 -12.53 8.70
CA ILE A 141 -24.48 -12.01 7.90
C ILE A 141 -24.36 -10.49 7.97
N GLU A 142 -25.46 -9.76 8.16
CA GLU A 142 -25.45 -8.30 8.20
C GLU A 142 -24.75 -7.83 9.49
N GLU A 143 -24.98 -8.55 10.59
CA GLU A 143 -24.31 -8.31 11.88
C GLU A 143 -22.79 -8.58 11.80
N LEU A 144 -22.36 -9.65 11.12
CA LEU A 144 -20.94 -9.94 10.88
C LEU A 144 -20.26 -8.86 10.02
N LEU A 145 -20.97 -8.32 9.01
CA LEU A 145 -20.41 -7.30 8.12
C LEU A 145 -20.36 -5.90 8.73
N ALA A 146 -21.01 -5.68 9.87
CA ALA A 146 -21.06 -4.41 10.58
C ALA A 146 -19.88 -4.15 11.53
N THR A 147 -18.94 -5.11 11.65
CA THR A 147 -17.73 -5.04 12.50
C THR A 147 -16.52 -4.48 11.77
#